data_AF-A0A4V2B7Y7-F1
#
_entry.id   AF-A0A4V2B7Y7-F1
#
_cell.length_a   1.000
_cell.length_b   1.000
_cell.length_c   1.000
_cell.angle_alpha   90.00
_cell.angle_beta   90.00
_cell.angle_gamma   90.00
#
_symmetry.space_group_name_H-M   'P 1'
#
loop_
_entity.id
_entity.type
_entity.pdbx_description
1 polymer ?
#
loop_
_entity_poly.entity_id
_entity_poly.type
_entity_poly.pdbx_seq_one_letter_code
_entity_poly.pdbx_strand_id
1 'polypeptide(L)' 'NTDAKTHLYKALITREQAQKTAVDKIIATVFKGSASDLVIQALGQHTTSKTEIDAIRKYLEQFDQQKK' A
#
# COMPACT_ATOMS: atom_id res chain seq x y z
N ASN A 1 31.65 -4.96 36.18
CA ASN A 1 30.38 -5.46 35.64
C ASN A 1 29.59 -4.28 35.12
N THR A 2 29.66 -4.04 33.81
CA THR A 2 28.86 -2.98 33.19
C THR A 2 27.55 -3.63 32.76
N ASP A 3 26.54 -3.55 33.63
CA ASP A 3 25.19 -4.04 33.34
C ASP A 3 24.61 -3.27 32.15
N ALA A 4 24.66 -3.87 30.96
CA ALA A 4 24.03 -3.33 29.77
C ALA A 4 22.51 -3.57 29.87
N LYS A 5 21.75 -2.53 30.20
CA LYS A 5 20.28 -2.56 30.14
C LYS A 5 19.84 -2.63 28.68
N THR A 6 19.26 -3.75 28.28
CA THR A 6 18.72 -3.93 26.92
C THR A 6 17.45 -3.08 26.75
N HIS A 7 17.45 -2.16 25.80
CA HIS A 7 16.25 -1.41 25.43
C HIS A 7 15.40 -2.21 24.44
N LEU A 8 14.15 -2.49 24.80
CA LEU A 8 13.18 -3.07 23.89
C LEU A 8 12.38 -1.95 23.24
N TYR A 9 12.47 -1.87 21.91
CA TYR A 9 11.69 -0.91 21.12
C TYR A 9 10.44 -1.59 20.58
N LYS A 10 9.31 -0.88 20.68
CA LYS A 10 8.04 -1.29 20.08
C LYS A 10 7.58 -0.23 19.10
N ALA A 11 6.89 -0.65 18.04
CA ALA A 11 6.29 0.27 17.09
C ALA A 11 5.20 1.09 17.79
N LEU A 12 5.20 2.41 17.57
CA LEU A 12 4.18 3.32 18.08
C LEU A 12 2.90 3.27 17.23
N ILE A 13 3.04 2.97 15.94
CA ILE A 13 1.93 2.87 14.99
C ILE A 13 1.88 1.47 14.39
N THR A 14 0.70 1.08 13.92
CA THR A 14 0.53 -0.20 13.25
C THR A 14 1.19 -0.18 11.87
N ARG A 15 1.52 -1.37 11.35
CA ARG A 15 2.01 -1.53 9.98
C ARG A 15 1.04 -0.91 8.96
N GLU A 16 -0.25 -1.12 9.15
CA GLU A 16 -1.30 -0.60 8.27
C GLU A 16 -1.32 0.93 8.23
N GLN A 17 -1.22 1.59 9.39
CA GLN A 17 -1.14 3.05 9.47
C GLN A 17 0.11 3.59 8.77
N ALA A 18 1.25 2.94 8.97
CA ALA A 18 2.50 3.30 8.30
C ALA A 18 2.39 3.13 6.77
N GLN A 19 1.82 2.01 6.31
CA GLN A 19 1.59 1.71 4.89
C GLN A 19 0.68 2.74 4.25
N LYS A 20 -0.46 3.04 4.87
CA LYS A 20 -1.40 4.07 4.38
C LYS A 20 -0.71 5.42 4.24
N THR A 21 0.00 5.86 5.28
CA THR A 21 0.72 7.14 5.27
C THR A 21 1.78 7.20 4.16
N ALA A 22 2.49 6.10 3.92
CA ALA A 22 3.48 6.03 2.85
C ALA A 22 2.83 6.12 1.46
N VAL A 23 1.75 5.37 1.22
CA VAL A 23 1.02 5.39 -0.05
C VAL A 23 0.42 6.77 -0.32
N ASP A 24 -0.23 7.39 0.67
CA ASP A 24 -0.81 8.73 0.56
C ASP A 24 0.25 9.76 0.14
N LYS A 25 1.45 9.69 0.74
CA LYS A 25 2.58 10.56 0.37
C LYS A 25 3.06 10.32 -1.06
N ILE A 26 3.17 9.06 -1.48
CA ILE A 26 3.60 8.72 -2.84
C ILE A 26 2.59 9.25 -3.86
N ILE A 27 1.29 9.06 -3.61
CA ILE A 27 0.22 9.58 -4.47
C ILE A 27 0.34 11.11 -4.60
N ALA A 28 0.46 11.81 -3.47
CA ALA A 28 0.53 13.27 -3.46
C ALA A 28 1.80 13.83 -4.15
N THR A 29 2.94 13.16 -3.99
CA THR A 29 4.25 13.70 -4.42
C THR A 29 4.67 13.24 -5.81
N VAL A 30 4.58 11.94 -6.10
CA VAL A 30 5.07 11.33 -7.34
C VAL A 30 4.00 11.35 -8.42
N PHE A 31 2.75 11.07 -8.04
CA PHE A 31 1.62 10.93 -8.97
C PHE A 31 0.68 12.14 -8.96
N LYS A 32 1.12 13.28 -8.41
CA LYS A 32 0.38 14.56 -8.40
C LYS A 32 -1.06 14.44 -7.87
N GLY A 33 -1.31 13.50 -6.97
CA GLY A 33 -2.64 13.22 -6.41
C GLY A 33 -3.45 12.16 -7.15
N SER A 34 -3.00 11.63 -8.29
CA SER A 34 -3.73 10.61 -9.06
C SER A 34 -3.44 9.20 -8.55
N ALA A 35 -4.40 8.62 -7.84
CA ALA A 35 -4.36 7.20 -7.48
C ALA A 35 -4.44 6.30 -8.73
N SER A 36 -5.15 6.74 -9.77
CA SER A 36 -5.26 6.02 -11.04
C SER A 36 -3.92 5.88 -11.74
N ASP A 37 -3.09 6.93 -11.75
CA ASP A 37 -1.78 6.91 -12.38
C ASP A 37 -0.83 5.95 -11.66
N LEU A 38 -0.91 5.90 -10.32
CA LEU A 38 -0.18 4.91 -9.51
C LEU A 38 -0.57 3.48 -9.92
N VAL A 39 -1.86 3.19 -10.06
CA VAL A 39 -2.36 1.85 -10.42
C VAL A 39 -1.93 1.50 -11.86
N ILE A 40 -2.07 2.42 -12.81
CA ILE A 40 -1.63 2.22 -14.20
C ILE A 40 -0.13 1.93 -14.26
N GLN A 41 0.68 2.68 -13.52
CA GLN A 41 2.12 2.48 -13.47
C GLN A 41 2.51 1.14 -12.84
N ALA A 42 1.85 0.76 -11.73
CA ALA A 42 2.09 -0.51 -11.06
C ALA A 42 1.74 -1.71 -11.93
N LEU A 43 0.65 -1.61 -12.72
CA LEU A 43 0.22 -2.64 -13.67
C LEU A 43 1.05 -2.66 -14.96
N GLY A 44 1.58 -1.51 -15.40
CA GLY A 44 2.34 -1.39 -16.63
C GLY A 44 3.81 -1.80 -16.52
N GLN A 45 4.43 -1.64 -15.35
CA GLN A 45 5.84 -1.99 -15.13
C GLN A 45 6.07 -3.43 -14.68
N HIS A 46 5.07 -4.06 -14.08
CA HIS A 46 5.16 -5.45 -13.64
C HIS A 46 4.63 -6.35 -14.76
N THR A 47 5.30 -7.46 -15.07
CA THR A 47 4.62 -8.58 -15.75
C THR A 47 3.65 -9.18 -14.74
N THR A 48 2.52 -8.50 -14.53
CA THR A 48 1.47 -8.93 -13.63
C THR A 48 0.93 -10.25 -14.17
N SER A 49 1.03 -11.30 -13.36
CA SER A 49 0.49 -12.61 -13.74
C SER A 49 -1.01 -12.46 -14.01
N LYS A 50 -1.57 -13.26 -14.92
CA LYS A 50 -3.03 -13.25 -15.19
C LYS A 50 -3.85 -13.39 -13.89
N THR A 51 -3.35 -14.20 -12.97
CA THR A 51 -3.89 -14.42 -11.62
C THR A 51 -3.95 -13.17 -10.76
N GLU A 52 -2.91 -12.32 -10.79
CA GLU A 52 -2.90 -11.05 -10.04
C GLU A 52 -3.85 -10.03 -10.67
N ILE A 53 -3.93 -9.97 -12.01
CA ILE A 53 -4.88 -9.10 -12.69
C ILE A 53 -6.32 -9.49 -12.33
N ASP A 54 -6.62 -10.78 -12.32
CA ASP A 54 -7.96 -11.27 -11.98
C ASP A 54 -8.33 -11.01 -10.51
N ALA A 55 -7.36 -11.12 -9.59
CA ALA A 55 -7.56 -10.73 -8.20
C ALA A 55 -7.87 -9.23 -8.05
N ILE A 56 -7.17 -8.37 -8.80
CA ILE A 56 -7.42 -6.93 -8.82
C ILE A 56 -8.81 -6.61 -9.41
N ARG A 57 -9.20 -7.26 -10.51
CA ARG A 57 -10.55 -7.10 -11.09
C ARG A 57 -11.64 -7.47 -10.08
N LYS A 58 -11.50 -8.63 -9.43
CA LYS A 58 -12.46 -9.09 -8.42
C LYS A 58 -12.55 -8.12 -7.25
N TYR A 59 -11.42 -7.58 -6.80
CA TYR A 59 -11.41 -6.58 -5.73
C TYR A 59 -12.16 -5.29 -6.14
N LEU A 60 -11.94 -4.81 -7.37
CA LEU A 60 -12.65 -3.64 -7.91
C LEU A 60 -14.16 -3.88 -8.01
N GLU A 61 -14.58 -5.04 -8.52
CA GLU A 61 -16.00 -5.42 -8.58
C GLU A 61 -16.66 -5.42 -7.19
N GLN A 62 -15.97 -5.95 -6.18
CA GLN A 62 -16.45 -5.92 -4.79
C GLN A 62 -16.57 -4.49 -4.26
N PHE A 63 -15.63 -3.61 -4.62
CA PHE A 63 -15.64 -2.21 -4.19
C PHE A 63 -16.78 -1.41 -4.82
N ASP A 64 -17.08 -1.66 -6.10
CA ASP A 64 -18.22 -1.05 -6.79
C ASP A 64 -19.57 -1.54 -6.25
N GLN A 65 -19.64 -2.81 -5.82
CA GLN A 65 -20.83 -3.37 -5.17
C GLN A 65 -21.06 -2.81 -3.77
N GLN A 66 -20.00 -2.53 -2.99
CA GLN A 66 -20.12 -1.92 -1.65
C GLN A 66 -20.50 -0.44 -1.67
N LYS A 67 -20.28 0.26 -2.80
CA LYS A 67 -20.67 1.66 -2.99
C LYS A 67 -22.08 1.86 -3.54
N LYS A 68 -22.79 0.80 -3.89
CA LYS A 68 -24.23 0.83 -4.24
C LYS A 68 -25.08 0.73 -2.98
#